data_AF-A0A952YY42-F1
#
_entry.id   AF-A0A952YY42-F1
#
_cell.length_a   1.000
_cell.length_b   1.000
_cell.length_c   1.000
_cell.angle_alpha   90.00
_cell.angle_beta   90.00
_cell.angle_gamma   90.00
#
_symmetry.space_group_name_H-M   'P 1'
#
loop_
_entity.id
_entity.type
_entity.pdbx_description
1 polymer ?
#
loop_
_entity_poly.entity_id
_entity_poly.type
_entity_poly.pdbx_seq_one_letter_code
_entity_poly.pdbx_strand_id
1 'polypeptide(L)'
;MKKINIALTISALFILTGCGASKDYTPPADASGEQIFSSACTECHKPLSASVAMILSEKVANKDAIIKKFQGGSMRMPAFKNIQGESADRLAEYILTNSEVR
;
A
#
# COMPACT_ATOMS: atom_id res chain seq x y z
N MET A 1 -49.24 7.71 -35.71
CA MET A 1 -47.99 7.00 -35.29
C MET A 1 -47.15 7.95 -34.45
N LYS A 2 -46.98 7.66 -33.15
CA LYS A 2 -46.42 8.58 -32.16
C LYS A 2 -44.92 8.34 -32.04
N LYS A 3 -44.08 9.32 -32.44
CA LYS A 3 -42.62 9.23 -32.35
C LYS A 3 -42.19 9.68 -30.97
N ILE A 4 -41.82 8.73 -30.11
CA ILE A 4 -41.34 8.97 -28.75
C ILE A 4 -39.81 8.97 -28.83
N ASN A 5 -39.21 10.15 -28.87
CA ASN A 5 -37.76 10.30 -28.72
C ASN A 5 -37.52 10.88 -27.32
N ILE A 6 -37.26 10.01 -26.33
CA ILE A 6 -36.95 10.44 -24.97
C ILE A 6 -35.62 9.80 -24.54
N ALA A 7 -34.64 10.70 -24.44
CA ALA A 7 -33.53 10.75 -23.49
C ALA A 7 -32.67 9.49 -23.30
N LEU A 8 -31.45 9.57 -23.85
CA LEU A 8 -30.32 8.72 -23.55
C LEU A 8 -29.78 9.08 -22.15
N THR A 9 -30.21 8.35 -21.11
CA THR A 9 -29.64 8.40 -19.77
C THR A 9 -28.29 7.66 -19.77
N ILE A 10 -27.20 8.40 -19.96
CA ILE A 10 -25.85 7.90 -19.61
C ILE A 10 -25.63 8.23 -18.13
N SER A 11 -26.14 7.37 -17.26
CA SER A 11 -25.64 7.31 -15.88
C SER A 11 -24.21 6.80 -15.95
N ALA A 12 -23.26 7.71 -15.79
CA ALA A 12 -21.85 7.39 -15.63
C ALA A 12 -21.72 6.44 -14.42
N LEU A 13 -21.55 5.15 -14.72
CA LEU A 13 -21.18 4.15 -13.74
C LEU A 13 -19.75 4.51 -13.31
N PHE A 14 -19.62 5.30 -12.26
CA PHE A 14 -18.38 5.40 -11.51
C PHE A 14 -18.14 4.00 -10.93
N ILE A 15 -17.46 3.15 -11.70
CA ILE A 15 -16.81 1.97 -11.18
C ILE A 15 -15.70 2.53 -10.29
N LEU A 16 -16.02 2.78 -9.02
CA LEU A 16 -15.02 2.71 -7.97
C LEU A 16 -14.51 1.27 -8.02
N THR A 17 -13.51 1.01 -8.86
CA THR A 17 -12.58 -0.09 -8.61
C THR A 17 -11.94 0.29 -7.29
N GLY A 18 -12.56 -0.17 -6.20
CA GLY A 18 -12.01 -0.07 -4.86
C GLY A 18 -10.65 -0.75 -4.90
N CYS A 19 -9.61 0.04 -5.12
CA CYS A 19 -8.21 -0.36 -4.99
C CYS A 19 -7.93 -0.46 -3.48
N GLY A 20 -8.65 -1.36 -2.84
CA GLY A 20 -8.71 -1.57 -1.39
C GLY A 20 -8.95 -3.04 -1.06
N ALA A 21 -8.79 -3.94 -2.04
CA ALA A 21 -8.56 -5.33 -1.74
C ALA A 21 -7.23 -5.40 -0.99
N SER A 22 -7.27 -5.96 0.22
CA SER A 22 -6.06 -6.37 0.92
C SER A 22 -5.15 -7.09 -0.06
N LYS A 23 -3.87 -6.70 -0.12
CA LYS A 23 -2.92 -7.43 -0.94
C LYS A 23 -2.69 -8.77 -0.22
N ASP A 24 -3.13 -9.86 -0.83
CA ASP A 24 -2.95 -11.23 -0.32
C ASP A 24 -1.50 -11.72 -0.41
N TYR A 25 -0.57 -10.82 -0.76
CA TYR A 25 0.86 -11.08 -0.79
C TYR A 25 1.34 -11.64 0.55
N THR A 26 1.91 -12.85 0.49
CA THR A 26 2.54 -13.51 1.62
C THR A 26 4.04 -13.59 1.32
N PRO A 27 4.90 -12.95 2.12
CA PRO A 27 6.34 -13.04 1.96
C PRO A 27 6.82 -14.51 2.04
N PRO A 28 7.80 -14.92 1.23
CA PRO A 28 8.62 -16.08 1.54
C PRO A 28 9.20 -15.96 2.96
N ALA A 29 9.34 -17.08 3.67
CA ALA A 29 9.76 -17.09 5.08
C ALA A 29 11.09 -16.36 5.30
N ASP A 30 12.01 -16.47 4.36
CA ASP A 30 13.36 -15.92 4.36
C ASP A 30 13.49 -14.56 3.63
N ALA A 31 12.39 -14.00 3.10
CA ALA A 31 12.44 -12.77 2.32
C ALA A 31 13.01 -11.59 3.13
N SER A 32 13.98 -10.86 2.59
CA SER A 32 14.49 -9.65 3.23
C SER A 32 13.44 -8.54 3.25
N GLY A 33 13.61 -7.55 4.13
CA GLY A 33 12.71 -6.38 4.16
C GLY A 33 12.68 -5.62 2.84
N GLU A 34 13.81 -5.53 2.15
CA GLU A 34 13.93 -4.95 0.82
C GLU A 34 13.14 -5.74 -0.23
N GLN A 35 13.24 -7.08 -0.23
CA GLN A 35 12.49 -7.93 -1.16
C GLN A 35 10.99 -7.80 -0.95
N ILE A 36 10.54 -7.74 0.30
CA ILE A 36 9.13 -7.51 0.65
C ILE A 36 8.68 -6.13 0.16
N PHE A 37 9.48 -5.08 0.44
CA PHE A 37 9.19 -3.72 0.02
C PHE A 37 9.07 -3.61 -1.50
N SER A 38 10.06 -4.15 -2.23
CA SER A 38 10.09 -4.18 -3.69
C SER A 38 8.86 -4.89 -4.27
N SER A 39 8.50 -6.06 -3.72
CA SER A 39 7.41 -6.89 -4.23
C SER A 39 6.02 -6.31 -3.96
N ALA A 40 5.81 -5.66 -2.81
CA ALA A 40 4.48 -5.34 -2.31
C ALA A 40 4.18 -3.84 -2.20
N CYS A 41 5.21 -3.00 -2.02
CA CYS A 41 5.03 -1.59 -1.68
C CYS A 41 5.31 -0.64 -2.85
N THR A 42 6.21 -1.02 -3.76
CA THR A 42 6.72 -0.11 -4.83
C THR A 42 5.72 0.23 -5.92
N GLU A 43 4.60 -0.48 -5.99
CA GLU A 43 3.48 -0.11 -6.88
C GLU A 43 3.01 1.33 -6.59
N CYS A 44 3.02 1.74 -5.32
CA CYS A 44 2.64 3.08 -4.88
C CYS A 44 3.80 3.87 -4.27
N HIS A 45 4.73 3.20 -3.60
CA HIS A 45 5.86 3.83 -2.90
C HIS A 45 7.15 3.66 -3.69
N LYS A 46 7.28 4.45 -4.77
CA LYS A 46 8.53 4.48 -5.54
C LYS A 46 9.65 5.09 -4.68
N PRO A 47 10.82 4.45 -4.56
CA PRO A 47 11.98 5.04 -3.91
C PRO A 47 12.30 6.42 -4.48
N LEU A 48 12.65 7.35 -3.58
CA LEU A 48 13.06 8.71 -3.94
C LEU A 48 14.49 8.72 -4.49
N SER A 49 15.33 7.79 -4.03
CA SER A 49 16.69 7.58 -4.52
C SER A 49 17.13 6.14 -4.27
N ALA A 50 18.37 5.80 -4.64
CA ALA A 50 18.94 4.47 -4.38
C ALA A 50 19.01 4.11 -2.89
N SER A 51 19.04 5.10 -1.99
CA SER A 51 19.16 4.89 -0.54
C SER A 51 17.97 5.40 0.26
N VAL A 52 16.97 6.01 -0.40
CA VAL A 52 15.79 6.59 0.26
C VAL A 52 14.53 5.98 -0.33
N ALA A 53 13.94 5.04 0.40
CA ALA A 53 12.70 4.35 0.06
C ALA A 53 11.48 5.28 0.13
N MET A 54 11.36 6.13 1.17
CA MET A 54 10.27 7.10 1.29
C MET A 54 10.56 8.18 2.34
N ILE A 55 9.61 9.09 2.52
CA ILE A 55 9.55 10.02 3.65
C ILE A 55 8.51 9.50 4.65
N LEU A 56 8.92 9.39 5.91
CA LEU A 56 8.07 9.07 7.05
C LEU A 56 7.75 10.35 7.82
N SER A 57 6.52 10.45 8.33
CA SER A 57 6.24 11.45 9.35
C SER A 57 6.78 11.01 10.70
N GLU A 58 7.12 11.96 11.57
CA GLU A 58 7.60 11.66 12.93
C GLU A 58 6.71 10.65 13.69
N LYS A 59 5.39 10.75 13.50
CA LYS A 59 4.40 9.86 14.15
C LYS A 59 4.50 8.40 13.72
N VAL A 60 5.01 8.14 12.51
CA VAL A 60 5.14 6.79 11.95
C VAL A 60 6.60 6.33 11.85
N ALA A 61 7.57 7.16 12.21
CA ALA A 61 8.99 6.84 12.18
C ALA A 61 9.44 5.94 13.35
N ASN A 62 8.70 4.86 13.60
CA ASN A 62 9.06 3.80 14.52
C ASN A 62 8.48 2.47 14.04
N LYS A 63 9.13 1.38 14.42
CA LYS A 63 8.85 0.03 13.93
C LYS A 63 7.38 -0.37 14.14
N ASP A 64 6.85 -0.20 15.34
CA ASP A 64 5.47 -0.58 15.68
C ASP A 64 4.43 0.20 14.86
N ALA A 65 4.65 1.50 14.66
CA ALA A 65 3.76 2.34 13.88
C ALA A 65 3.78 1.96 12.40
N ILE A 66 4.95 1.63 11.84
CA ILE A 66 5.08 1.14 10.45
C ILE A 66 4.32 -0.19 10.28
N ILE A 67 4.51 -1.14 11.20
CA ILE A 67 3.80 -2.43 11.19
C ILE A 67 2.29 -2.22 11.21
N LYS A 68 1.80 -1.43 12.17
CA LYS A 68 0.38 -1.08 12.25
C LYS A 68 -0.12 -0.40 10.99
N LYS A 69 0.72 0.42 10.34
CA LYS A 69 0.34 1.14 9.12
C LYS A 69 0.08 0.19 7.96
N PHE A 70 1.01 -0.70 7.60
CA PHE A 70 0.80 -1.60 6.46
C PHE A 70 -0.20 -2.72 6.77
N GLN A 71 -0.31 -3.19 8.01
CA GLN A 71 -1.33 -4.17 8.39
C GLN A 71 -2.73 -3.56 8.51
N GLY A 72 -2.82 -2.29 8.92
CA GLY A 72 -4.08 -1.56 9.06
C GLY A 72 -4.58 -0.96 7.74
N GLY A 73 -3.67 -0.62 6.83
CA GLY A 73 -4.00 0.09 5.60
C GLY A 73 -4.43 1.56 5.86
N SER A 74 -5.00 2.18 4.84
CA SER A 74 -5.67 3.48 4.91
C SER A 74 -6.54 3.67 3.67
N MET A 75 -7.20 4.83 3.55
CA MET A 75 -8.06 5.15 2.39
C MET A 75 -7.41 4.94 1.02
N ARG A 76 -6.07 5.05 0.89
CA ARG A 76 -5.34 4.87 -0.37
C ARG A 76 -4.33 3.71 -0.36
N MET A 77 -4.10 3.11 0.79
CA MET A 77 -3.11 2.04 0.95
C MET A 77 -3.84 0.80 1.42
N PRO A 78 -3.85 -0.31 0.64
CA PRO A 78 -4.51 -1.53 1.08
C PRO A 78 -3.85 -2.07 2.35
N ALA A 79 -4.59 -2.92 3.07
CA ALA A 79 -4.04 -3.66 4.20
C ALA A 79 -3.28 -4.90 3.72
N PHE A 80 -2.10 -5.16 4.27
CA PHE A 80 -1.27 -6.33 3.97
C PHE A 80 -1.33 -7.31 5.15
N LYS A 81 -2.42 -8.09 5.24
CA LYS A 81 -2.72 -8.93 6.42
C LYS A 81 -1.82 -10.17 6.57
N ASN A 82 -1.13 -10.57 5.51
CA ASN A 82 -0.27 -11.75 5.51
C ASN A 82 1.21 -11.41 5.78
N ILE A 83 1.57 -10.12 5.90
CA ILE A 83 2.91 -9.69 6.32
C ILE A 83 2.92 -9.59 7.85
N GLN A 84 3.28 -10.68 8.52
CA GLN A 84 3.20 -10.85 9.97
C GLN A 84 4.53 -11.36 10.57
N GLY A 85 4.66 -11.31 11.90
CA GLY A 85 5.81 -11.84 12.63
C GLY A 85 7.14 -11.29 12.12
N GLU A 86 8.13 -12.17 11.94
CA GLU A 86 9.47 -11.77 11.50
C GLU A 86 9.49 -11.04 10.14
N SER A 87 8.58 -11.38 9.23
CA SER A 87 8.51 -10.70 7.93
C SER A 87 8.04 -9.25 8.07
N ALA A 88 7.12 -8.99 9.00
CA ALA A 88 6.68 -7.65 9.36
C ALA A 88 7.81 -6.86 10.00
N ASP A 89 8.57 -7.51 10.90
CA ASP A 89 9.73 -6.91 11.54
C ASP A 89 10.80 -6.50 10.53
N ARG A 90 11.15 -7.40 9.60
CA ARG A 90 12.13 -7.13 8.53
C ARG A 90 11.69 -6.00 7.62
N LEU A 91 10.43 -5.97 7.21
CA LEU A 91 9.90 -4.88 6.38
C LEU A 91 9.95 -3.54 7.11
N ALA A 92 9.49 -3.50 8.37
CA ALA A 92 9.47 -2.27 9.15
C ALA A 92 10.88 -1.75 9.43
N GLU A 93 11.84 -2.64 9.71
CA GLU A 93 13.25 -2.30 9.87
C GLU A 93 13.83 -1.69 8.58
N TYR A 94 13.56 -2.32 7.44
CA TYR A 94 14.01 -1.81 6.15
C TYR A 94 13.45 -0.41 5.87
N ILE A 95 12.14 -0.21 6.07
CA ILE A 95 11.50 1.09 5.86
C ILE A 95 12.12 2.13 6.80
N LEU A 96 12.29 1.82 8.09
CA LEU A 96 12.82 2.76 9.07
C LEU A 96 14.28 3.14 8.77
N THR A 97 15.10 2.18 8.38
CA THR A 97 16.53 2.39 8.07
C THR A 97 16.75 3.15 6.77
N ASN A 98 15.88 2.95 5.79
CA ASN A 98 16.03 3.50 4.44
C ASN A 98 15.04 4.62 4.14
N SER A 99 14.49 5.30 5.14
CA SER A 99 13.58 6.44 4.92
C SER A 99 14.07 7.69 5.64
N GLU A 100 13.71 8.85 5.10
CA GLU A 100 13.91 10.11 5.79
C GLU A 100 12.71 10.42 6.69
N VAL A 101 12.96 11.02 7.85
CA VAL A 101 11.91 11.50 8.76
C VAL A 101 11.73 13.00 8.57
N ARG A 102 10.48 13.44 8.39
CA ARG A 102 10.10 14.84 8.19
C ARG A 102 8.80 15.19 8.92
#